data_AF-A0A493U3R3-F1
#
_entry.id   AF-A0A493U3R3-F1
#
_cell.length_a   1.000
_cell.length_b   1.000
_cell.length_c   1.000
_cell.angle_alpha   90.00
_cell.angle_beta   90.00
_cell.angle_gamma   90.00
#
_symmetry.space_group_name_H-M   'P 1'
#
loop_
_entity.id
_entity.type
_entity.pdbx_description
1 polymer ?
#
loop_
_entity_poly.entity_id
_entity_poly.type
_entity_poly.pdbx_seq_one_letter_code
_entity_poly.pdbx_strand_id
1 'polypeptide(L)'
;MEHIADKRFLYLKDLWTTFIDMQWRYKLLLFSATFAGTWFAFGVVWYLVAVAHGDLLEFDPPANHTPCVMQVHTLTGAFLFSLESQTTIGYGFRYISEECPLAIVLLITQLVLTTIMEIFITGTFLAKIARPKKRAETIKFSQNAVVPRRRSWVWLAPGPGSPGQLQLQGQLPPPPPPPPRHHSEDLFQPMLPESKQQGH
;
A
#
# COMPACT_ATOMS: atom_id res chain seq x y z
N MET A 1 22.94 -5.75 -15.55
CA MET A 1 22.25 -5.51 -14.26
C MET A 1 20.91 -4.79 -14.42
N GLU A 2 20.68 -4.05 -15.51
CA GLU A 2 19.41 -3.32 -15.74
C GLU A 2 18.17 -4.24 -15.88
N HIS A 3 18.27 -5.33 -16.64
CA HIS A 3 17.14 -6.24 -16.87
C HIS A 3 16.62 -6.97 -15.60
N ILE A 4 17.44 -7.07 -14.55
CA ILE A 4 17.03 -7.65 -13.25
C ILE A 4 16.35 -6.59 -12.39
N ALA A 5 16.83 -5.34 -12.45
CA ALA A 5 16.25 -4.21 -11.74
C ALA A 5 14.83 -3.89 -12.24
N ASP A 6 14.60 -3.94 -13.56
CA ASP A 6 13.27 -3.72 -14.15
C ASP A 6 12.25 -4.77 -13.73
N LYS A 7 12.64 -6.05 -13.70
CA LYS A 7 11.78 -7.13 -13.21
C LYS A 7 11.45 -6.94 -11.73
N ARG A 8 12.44 -6.66 -10.88
CA ARG A 8 12.23 -6.43 -9.44
C ARG A 8 11.36 -5.20 -9.20
N PHE A 9 11.54 -4.14 -9.98
CA PHE A 9 10.70 -2.94 -9.93
C PHE A 9 9.28 -3.24 -10.39
N LEU A 10 9.06 -4.06 -11.43
CA LEU A 10 7.73 -4.52 -11.83
C LEU A 10 7.04 -5.31 -10.71
N TYR A 11 7.73 -6.27 -10.09
CA TYR A 11 7.19 -7.06 -8.96
C TYR A 11 6.90 -6.19 -7.73
N LEU A 12 7.82 -5.28 -7.37
CA LEU A 12 7.63 -4.35 -6.26
C LEU A 12 6.53 -3.33 -6.55
N LYS A 13 6.38 -2.86 -7.80
CA LYS A 13 5.29 -1.98 -8.23
C LYS A 13 3.94 -2.68 -8.06
N ASP A 14 3.85 -3.95 -8.40
CA ASP A 14 2.60 -4.71 -8.30
C ASP A 14 2.20 -4.94 -6.83
N LEU A 15 3.17 -5.32 -5.99
CA LEU A 15 2.99 -5.35 -4.53
C LEU A 15 2.62 -3.98 -3.97
N TRP A 16 3.39 -2.94 -4.26
CA TRP A 16 3.17 -1.57 -3.79
C TRP A 16 1.79 -1.03 -4.19
N THR A 17 1.37 -1.24 -5.43
CA THR A 17 0.04 -0.82 -5.89
C THR A 17 -1.07 -1.61 -5.20
N THR A 18 -0.91 -2.92 -5.03
CA THR A 18 -1.85 -3.77 -4.26
C THR A 18 -1.95 -3.31 -2.81
N PHE A 19 -0.82 -3.07 -2.15
CA PHE A 19 -0.75 -2.53 -0.79
C PHE A 19 -1.42 -1.17 -0.68
N ILE A 20 -1.23 -0.28 -1.65
CA ILE A 20 -1.89 1.03 -1.68
C ILE A 20 -3.39 0.88 -1.92
N ASP A 21 -3.84 0.02 -2.82
CA ASP A 21 -5.25 -0.04 -3.22
C ASP A 21 -6.14 -0.80 -2.24
N MET A 22 -5.55 -1.68 -1.42
CA MET A 22 -6.22 -2.46 -0.38
C MET A 22 -7.17 -1.63 0.51
N GLN A 23 -8.27 -2.23 0.97
CA GLN A 23 -9.22 -1.56 1.85
C GLN A 23 -8.56 -1.20 3.20
N TRP A 24 -9.03 -0.11 3.82
CA TRP A 24 -8.48 0.39 5.09
C TRP A 24 -8.49 -0.66 6.21
N ARG A 25 -9.54 -1.50 6.29
CA ARG A 25 -9.63 -2.57 7.31
C ARG A 25 -8.47 -3.55 7.23
N TYR A 26 -8.15 -4.04 6.03
CA TYR A 26 -7.04 -4.98 5.83
C TYR A 26 -5.67 -4.32 5.98
N LYS A 27 -5.52 -3.05 5.60
CA LYS A 27 -4.28 -2.29 5.84
C LYS A 27 -3.95 -2.15 7.31
N LEU A 28 -4.94 -1.76 8.12
CA LEU A 28 -4.76 -1.62 9.56
C LEU A 28 -4.41 -2.96 10.21
N LEU A 29 -5.08 -4.04 9.80
CA LEU A 29 -4.79 -5.40 10.25
C LEU A 29 -3.38 -5.86 9.86
N LEU A 30 -2.95 -5.57 8.63
CA LEU A 30 -1.64 -5.96 8.14
C LEU A 30 -0.52 -5.19 8.85
N PHE A 31 -0.71 -3.88 9.10
CA PHE A 31 0.25 -3.08 9.85
C PHE A 31 0.32 -3.51 11.32
N SER A 32 -0.81 -3.72 11.98
CA SER A 32 -0.80 -4.20 13.37
C SER A 32 -0.16 -5.58 13.49
N ALA A 33 -0.47 -6.50 12.57
CA ALA A 33 0.17 -7.82 12.52
C ALA A 33 1.67 -7.73 12.25
N THR A 34 2.12 -6.78 11.43
CA THR A 34 3.54 -6.56 11.17
C THR A 34 4.26 -6.07 12.44
N PHE A 35 3.72 -5.07 13.14
CA PHE A 35 4.30 -4.58 14.41
C PHE A 35 4.32 -5.68 15.49
N ALA A 36 3.21 -6.39 15.66
CA ALA A 36 3.16 -7.50 16.61
C ALA A 36 4.16 -8.61 16.24
N GLY A 37 4.28 -8.90 14.94
CA GLY A 37 5.25 -9.84 14.40
C GLY A 37 6.70 -9.40 14.64
N THR A 38 7.03 -8.12 14.49
CA THR A 38 8.38 -7.62 14.76
C THR A 38 8.70 -7.65 16.25
N TRP A 39 7.78 -7.24 17.13
CA TRP A 39 7.95 -7.36 18.58
C TRP A 39 8.24 -8.80 18.99
N PHE A 40 7.50 -9.75 18.40
CA PHE A 40 7.71 -11.17 18.67
C PHE A 40 9.03 -11.68 18.12
N ALA A 41 9.36 -11.38 16.86
CA ALA A 41 10.60 -11.82 16.23
C ALA A 41 11.84 -11.31 16.97
N PHE A 42 11.89 -10.01 17.28
CA PHE A 42 12.98 -9.46 18.09
C PHE A 42 12.95 -9.99 19.52
N GLY A 43 11.78 -10.23 20.11
CA GLY A 43 11.64 -10.89 21.41
C GLY A 43 12.27 -12.28 21.44
N VAL A 44 12.09 -13.07 20.37
CA VAL A 44 12.77 -14.37 20.21
C VAL A 44 14.27 -14.18 20.10
N VAL A 45 14.75 -13.21 19.33
CA VAL A 45 16.19 -12.96 19.21
C VAL A 45 16.81 -12.52 20.54
N TRP A 46 16.15 -11.65 21.30
CA TRP A 46 16.55 -11.27 22.66
C TRP A 46 16.60 -12.48 23.60
N TYR A 47 15.60 -13.35 23.52
CA TYR A 47 15.57 -14.59 24.28
C TYR A 47 16.75 -15.50 23.91
N LEU A 48 17.08 -15.62 22.62
CA LEU A 48 18.23 -16.40 22.16
C LEU A 48 19.56 -15.80 22.62
N VAL A 49 19.70 -14.47 22.66
CA VAL A 49 20.89 -13.80 23.22
C VAL A 49 21.06 -14.16 24.70
N ALA A 50 19.97 -14.08 25.47
CA ALA A 50 19.99 -14.41 26.89
C ALA A 50 20.30 -15.91 27.13
N VAL A 51 19.77 -16.81 26.29
CA VAL A 51 20.12 -18.25 26.34
C VAL A 51 21.59 -18.49 25.96
N ALA A 52 22.08 -17.83 24.90
CA ALA A 52 23.45 -17.99 24.44
C ALA A 52 24.48 -17.43 25.44
N HIS A 53 24.11 -16.38 26.19
CA HIS A 53 24.94 -15.81 27.26
C HIS A 53 24.88 -16.65 28.55
N GLY A 54 23.85 -17.48 28.72
CA GLY A 54 23.65 -18.30 29.93
C GLY A 54 22.73 -17.67 30.97
N ASP A 55 22.15 -16.49 30.70
CA ASP A 55 21.32 -15.70 31.63
C ASP A 55 20.07 -16.44 32.12
N LEU A 56 19.62 -17.48 31.41
CA LEU A 56 18.42 -18.26 31.76
C LEU A 56 18.73 -19.56 32.50
N LEU A 57 19.98 -20.02 32.50
CA LEU A 57 20.34 -21.37 32.97
C LEU A 57 20.88 -21.38 34.40
N GLU A 58 21.19 -20.21 34.97
CA GLU A 58 21.75 -20.09 36.32
C GLU A 58 20.67 -19.76 37.34
N PHE A 59 20.23 -20.77 38.09
CA PHE A 59 19.30 -20.63 39.22
C PHE A 59 19.98 -20.00 40.45
N ASP A 60 21.31 -19.97 40.48
CA ASP A 60 22.14 -19.35 41.51
C ASP A 60 23.39 -18.72 40.84
N PRO A 61 23.23 -17.56 40.19
CA PRO A 61 24.33 -16.94 39.46
C PRO A 61 25.47 -16.57 40.42
N PRO A 62 26.74 -16.79 40.05
CA PRO A 62 27.85 -16.28 40.83
C PRO A 62 27.75 -14.76 40.93
N ALA A 63 28.21 -14.16 42.03
CA ALA A 63 28.07 -12.71 42.30
C ALA A 63 28.67 -11.78 41.22
N ASN A 64 29.42 -12.32 40.27
CA ASN A 64 30.03 -11.62 39.15
C ASN A 64 29.33 -11.84 37.79
N HIS A 65 28.20 -12.55 37.73
CA HIS A 65 27.44 -12.73 36.50
C HIS A 65 26.41 -11.62 36.32
N THR A 66 26.68 -10.73 35.37
CA THR A 66 25.81 -9.62 34.99
C THR A 66 25.13 -9.97 33.66
N PRO A 67 23.79 -10.11 33.63
CA PRO A 67 23.10 -10.54 32.42
C PRO A 67 23.07 -9.44 31.36
N CYS A 68 22.99 -9.82 30.09
CA CYS A 68 22.95 -8.85 28.99
C CYS A 68 21.74 -7.91 29.08
N VAL A 69 20.60 -8.44 29.53
CA VAL A 69 19.38 -7.68 29.79
C VAL A 69 18.82 -8.07 31.14
N MET A 70 18.71 -7.07 32.02
CA MET A 70 18.20 -7.29 33.36
C MET A 70 16.72 -7.67 33.32
N GLN A 71 16.36 -8.64 34.16
CA GLN A 71 14.97 -9.04 34.41
C GLN A 71 14.26 -9.70 33.20
N VAL A 72 15.03 -10.39 32.35
CA VAL A 72 14.54 -11.20 31.23
C VAL A 72 14.77 -12.69 31.51
N HIS A 73 13.83 -13.30 32.24
CA HIS A 73 13.91 -14.72 32.64
C HIS A 73 13.10 -15.66 31.74
N THR A 74 12.20 -15.11 30.94
CA THR A 74 11.24 -15.89 30.13
C THR A 74 11.07 -15.28 28.74
N LEU A 75 10.54 -16.07 27.81
CA LEU A 75 10.20 -15.59 26.47
C LEU A 75 9.22 -14.40 26.51
N THR A 76 8.28 -14.42 27.44
CA THR A 76 7.35 -13.30 27.67
C THR A 76 8.09 -12.05 28.16
N GLY A 77 9.08 -12.21 29.05
CA GLY A 77 9.94 -11.11 29.48
C GLY A 77 10.75 -10.50 28.33
N ALA A 78 11.30 -11.35 27.45
CA ALA A 78 12.03 -10.92 26.27
C ALA A 78 11.13 -10.23 25.23
N PHE A 79 9.92 -10.74 25.03
CA PHE A 79 8.89 -10.10 24.21
C PHE A 79 8.52 -8.71 24.72
N LEU A 80 8.28 -8.57 26.03
CA LEU A 80 7.98 -7.28 26.64
C LEU A 80 9.14 -6.31 26.48
N PHE A 81 10.39 -6.76 26.71
CA PHE A 81 11.56 -5.93 26.46
C PHE A 81 11.67 -5.48 25.00
N SER A 82 11.41 -6.38 24.05
CA SER A 82 11.41 -6.06 22.63
C SER A 82 10.32 -5.04 22.27
N LEU A 83 9.11 -5.18 22.82
CA LEU A 83 8.03 -4.24 22.64
C LEU A 83 8.42 -2.88 23.21
N GLU A 84 8.82 -2.83 24.48
CA GLU A 84 9.20 -1.61 25.20
C GLU A 84 10.32 -0.85 24.48
N SER A 85 11.31 -1.58 23.95
CA SER A 85 12.43 -1.02 23.19
C SER A 85 12.00 -0.53 21.80
N GLN A 86 11.19 -1.30 21.07
CA GLN A 86 10.74 -0.95 19.73
C GLN A 86 9.81 0.27 19.74
N THR A 87 8.91 0.36 20.72
CA THR A 87 7.97 1.48 20.84
C THR A 87 8.53 2.64 21.68
N THR A 88 9.79 2.54 22.12
CA THR A 88 10.46 3.54 22.96
C THR A 88 9.70 3.90 24.24
N ILE A 89 8.94 2.96 24.81
CA ILE A 89 8.21 3.19 26.07
C ILE A 89 9.21 3.18 27.23
N GLY A 90 10.11 2.19 27.24
CA GLY A 90 11.22 2.10 28.19
C GLY A 90 10.81 2.28 29.65
N TYR A 91 9.99 1.36 30.21
CA TYR A 91 9.54 1.47 31.60
C TYR A 91 10.69 1.49 32.62
N GLY A 92 11.89 1.03 32.24
CA GLY A 92 13.09 1.04 33.07
C GLY A 92 13.23 -0.17 34.00
N PHE A 93 12.21 -1.02 34.10
CA PHE A 93 12.29 -2.28 34.86
C PHE A 93 13.16 -3.34 34.17
N ARG A 94 13.23 -3.29 32.83
CA ARG A 94 14.10 -4.11 31.99
C ARG A 94 15.05 -3.17 31.27
N TYR A 95 16.34 -3.33 31.50
CA TYR A 95 17.36 -2.48 30.92
C TYR A 95 18.55 -3.31 30.46
N ILE A 96 19.24 -2.79 29.45
CA ILE A 96 20.43 -3.39 28.87
C ILE A 96 21.65 -3.11 29.75
N SER A 97 22.52 -4.09 29.91
CA SER A 97 23.82 -3.95 30.57
C SER A 97 24.94 -3.78 29.54
N GLU A 98 26.02 -3.10 29.95
CA GLU A 98 27.23 -2.84 29.15
C GLU A 98 28.11 -4.08 28.90
N GLU A 99 27.83 -5.20 29.54
CA GLU A 99 28.63 -6.44 29.47
C GLU A 99 28.61 -7.08 28.08
N CYS A 100 27.47 -6.96 27.39
CA CYS A 100 27.23 -7.61 26.12
C CYS A 100 27.19 -6.58 24.97
N PRO A 101 28.30 -6.34 24.24
CA PRO A 101 28.28 -5.44 23.09
C PRO A 101 27.32 -5.92 22.00
N LEU A 102 27.08 -7.23 21.91
CA LEU A 102 26.10 -7.83 21.01
C LEU A 102 24.68 -7.29 21.27
N ALA A 103 24.29 -7.15 22.54
CA ALA A 103 22.99 -6.62 22.93
C ALA A 103 22.85 -5.16 22.46
N ILE A 104 23.90 -4.35 22.59
CA ILE A 104 23.89 -2.94 22.18
C ILE A 104 23.71 -2.82 20.67
N VAL A 105 24.47 -3.59 19.89
CA VAL A 105 24.35 -3.62 18.42
C VAL A 105 22.96 -4.10 18.01
N LEU A 106 22.39 -5.07 18.72
CA LEU A 106 21.06 -5.57 18.46
C LEU A 106 19.98 -4.52 18.70
N LEU A 107 20.06 -3.78 19.80
CA LEU A 107 19.17 -2.67 20.12
C LEU A 107 19.24 -1.57 19.04
N ILE A 108 20.45 -1.18 18.62
CA ILE A 108 20.64 -0.20 17.56
C ILE A 108 20.00 -0.68 16.25
N THR A 109 20.23 -1.95 15.90
CA THR A 109 19.66 -2.56 14.68
C THR A 109 18.13 -2.58 14.74
N GLN A 110 17.56 -2.91 15.90
CA GLN A 110 16.13 -2.89 16.14
C GLN A 110 15.54 -1.49 15.95
N LEU A 111 16.17 -0.44 16.50
CA LEU A 111 15.70 0.94 16.34
C LEU A 111 15.79 1.44 14.89
N VAL A 112 16.88 1.13 14.17
CA VAL A 112 17.03 1.50 12.76
C VAL A 112 15.97 0.82 11.89
N LEU A 113 15.72 -0.48 12.09
CA LEU A 113 14.70 -1.19 11.31
C LEU A 113 13.29 -0.69 11.62
N THR A 114 13.02 -0.33 12.88
CA THR A 114 11.73 0.23 13.30
C THR A 114 11.46 1.56 12.62
N THR A 115 12.43 2.48 12.65
CA THR A 115 12.26 3.80 12.04
C THR A 115 12.05 3.72 10.53
N ILE A 116 12.72 2.78 9.83
CA ILE A 116 12.48 2.53 8.40
C ILE A 116 11.04 2.05 8.15
N MET A 117 10.52 1.13 8.97
CA MET A 117 9.15 0.65 8.85
C MET A 117 8.12 1.76 9.13
N GLU A 118 8.36 2.60 10.15
CA GLU A 118 7.48 3.72 10.49
C GLU A 118 7.37 4.75 9.37
N ILE A 119 8.49 5.09 8.73
CA ILE A 119 8.53 5.98 7.56
C ILE A 119 7.69 5.39 6.42
N PHE A 120 7.83 4.09 6.15
CA PHE A 120 7.06 3.42 5.11
C PHE A 120 5.56 3.41 5.41
N ILE A 121 5.16 3.06 6.64
CA ILE A 121 3.76 3.02 7.06
C ILE A 121 3.14 4.41 6.94
N THR A 122 3.79 5.42 7.52
CA THR A 122 3.32 6.81 7.46
C THR A 122 3.22 7.29 6.02
N GLY A 123 4.22 6.98 5.18
CA GLY A 123 4.22 7.30 3.76
C GLY A 123 3.04 6.68 3.00
N THR A 124 2.74 5.40 3.23
CA THR A 124 1.59 4.73 2.59
C THR A 124 0.25 5.27 3.07
N PHE A 125 0.16 5.66 4.35
CA PHE A 125 -1.05 6.24 4.94
C PHE A 125 -1.35 7.60 4.32
N LEU A 126 -0.34 8.47 4.27
CA LEU A 126 -0.42 9.78 3.61
C LEU A 126 -0.76 9.63 2.13
N ALA A 127 -0.09 8.71 1.42
CA ALA A 127 -0.36 8.47 0.00
C ALA A 127 -1.80 8.02 -0.26
N LYS A 128 -2.42 7.20 0.61
CA LYS A 128 -3.81 6.78 0.43
C LYS A 128 -4.81 7.87 0.82
N ILE A 129 -4.54 8.66 1.86
CA ILE A 129 -5.39 9.81 2.24
C ILE A 129 -5.36 10.87 1.13
N ALA A 130 -4.20 11.10 0.53
CA ALA A 130 -4.03 12.05 -0.57
C ALA A 130 -4.75 11.63 -1.86
N ARG A 131 -5.16 10.37 -2.02
CA ARG A 131 -5.93 9.94 -3.20
C ARG A 131 -7.32 10.57 -3.15
N PRO A 132 -7.71 11.35 -4.16
CA PRO A 132 -8.98 12.06 -4.17
C PRO A 132 -10.13 11.10 -4.51
N LYS A 133 -10.50 10.22 -3.57
CA LYS A 133 -11.58 9.24 -3.74
C LYS A 133 -12.96 9.89 -3.91
N LYS A 134 -13.10 11.15 -3.48
CA LYS A 134 -14.32 11.97 -3.52
C LYS A 134 -14.48 12.81 -4.80
N ARG A 135 -13.45 12.94 -5.65
CA ARG A 135 -13.51 13.83 -6.82
C ARG A 135 -14.48 13.34 -7.90
N ALA A 136 -14.69 12.03 -7.99
CA ALA A 136 -15.69 11.46 -8.91
C ALA A 136 -17.13 11.77 -8.50
N GLU A 137 -17.43 11.90 -7.19
CA GLU A 137 -18.78 12.25 -6.71
C GLU A 137 -19.15 13.72 -6.99
N THR A 138 -18.16 14.58 -7.21
CA THR A 138 -18.39 15.99 -7.60
C THR A 138 -18.51 16.17 -9.11
N ILE A 139 -18.26 15.13 -9.91
CA ILE A 139 -18.44 15.15 -11.37
C ILE A 139 -19.85 14.64 -11.67
N LYS A 140 -20.80 15.56 -11.87
CA LYS A 140 -22.15 15.21 -12.32
C LYS A 140 -22.17 15.06 -13.84
N PHE A 141 -22.53 13.88 -14.33
CA PHE A 141 -22.83 13.67 -15.74
C PHE A 141 -24.31 13.95 -16.01
N SER A 142 -24.59 14.61 -17.14
CA SER A 142 -25.95 14.75 -17.66
C SER A 142 -26.53 13.37 -17.97
N GLN A 143 -27.76 13.11 -17.52
CA GLN A 143 -28.48 11.87 -17.82
C GLN A 143 -28.86 11.76 -19.30
N ASN A 144 -28.91 12.89 -20.01
CA ASN A 144 -29.28 12.97 -21.41
C ASN A 144 -28.08 13.41 -22.26
N ALA A 145 -27.76 12.64 -23.29
CA ALA A 145 -26.80 13.01 -24.32
C ALA A 145 -27.57 13.50 -25.56
N VAL A 146 -27.40 14.76 -25.94
CA VAL A 146 -28.01 15.32 -27.15
C VAL A 146 -27.00 15.19 -28.28
N VAL A 147 -27.37 14.48 -29.36
CA VAL A 147 -26.60 14.43 -30.60
C VAL A 147 -27.02 15.64 -31.46
N PRO A 148 -26.17 16.66 -31.64
CA PRO A 148 -26.51 17.77 -32.50
C PRO A 148 -26.65 17.31 -33.96
N ARG A 149 -27.73 17.76 -34.62
CA ARG A 149 -28.03 17.44 -36.03
C ARG A 149 -27.09 18.13 -37.03
N ARG A 150 -26.18 19.00 -36.54
CA ARG A 150 -25.06 19.57 -37.29
C ARG A 150 -23.77 19.00 -36.71
N ARG A 151 -22.77 18.75 -37.57
CA ARG A 151 -21.40 18.33 -37.24
C ARG A 151 -20.63 19.39 -36.42
N SER A 152 -21.19 19.85 -35.30
CA SER A 152 -20.55 20.74 -34.34
C SER A 152 -20.16 19.93 -33.12
N TRP A 153 -18.86 19.77 -32.91
CA TRP A 153 -18.31 19.15 -31.72
C TRP A 153 -18.41 20.13 -30.57
N VAL A 154 -18.98 19.69 -29.46
CA VAL A 154 -19.05 20.48 -28.23
C VAL A 154 -18.31 19.71 -27.16
N TRP A 155 -17.28 20.33 -26.60
CA TRP A 155 -16.53 19.77 -25.47
C TRP A 155 -16.94 20.49 -24.19
N LEU A 156 -16.93 19.73 -23.10
CA LEU A 156 -17.16 20.23 -21.76
C LEU A 156 -15.80 20.51 -21.12
N ALA A 157 -15.53 21.77 -20.78
CA ALA A 157 -14.29 22.17 -20.10
C ALA A 157 -14.56 22.55 -18.63
N PRO A 158 -13.61 22.33 -17.70
CA PRO A 158 -13.72 22.82 -16.34
C PRO A 158 -13.74 24.36 -16.32
N GLY A 159 -14.82 24.97 -15.82
CA GLY A 159 -14.92 26.43 -15.73
C GLY A 159 -14.09 27.03 -14.58
N PRO A 160 -13.64 28.29 -14.70
CA PRO A 160 -12.93 29.00 -13.64
C PRO A 160 -13.95 29.50 -12.61
N GLY A 161 -14.40 28.64 -11.68
CA GLY A 161 -15.30 29.14 -10.63
C GLY A 161 -15.92 28.14 -9.67
N SER A 162 -15.94 26.84 -9.95
CA SER A 162 -16.44 25.83 -9.00
C SER A 162 -16.00 24.42 -9.41
N PRO A 163 -15.52 23.57 -8.49
CA PRO A 163 -15.26 22.18 -8.80
C PRO A 163 -16.58 21.48 -9.17
N GLY A 164 -16.69 21.03 -10.43
CA GLY A 164 -17.83 20.23 -10.92
C GLY A 164 -18.76 20.89 -11.93
N GLN A 165 -18.53 22.17 -12.31
CA GLN A 165 -19.34 22.84 -13.32
C GLN A 165 -18.65 22.79 -14.69
N LEU A 166 -19.21 21.99 -15.61
CA LEU A 166 -18.78 21.88 -16.99
C LEU A 166 -19.65 22.82 -17.84
N GLN A 167 -19.04 23.85 -18.44
CA GLN A 167 -19.72 24.75 -19.37
C GLN A 167 -19.51 24.29 -20.82
N LEU A 168 -20.56 24.45 -21.63
CA LEU A 168 -20.51 24.24 -23.08
C LEU A 168 -19.83 25.46 -23.70
N GLN A 169 -18.62 25.31 -24.24
CA GLN A 169 -17.92 26.43 -24.87
C GLN A 169 -17.54 26.12 -26.32
N GLY A 170 -18.26 26.77 -27.24
CA GLY A 170 -17.84 27.09 -28.61
C GLY A 170 -17.60 25.94 -29.59
N GLN A 171 -17.63 26.27 -30.89
CA GLN A 171 -17.36 25.35 -32.00
C GLN A 171 -15.86 25.29 -32.31
N LEU A 172 -15.28 24.09 -32.37
CA LEU A 172 -13.97 23.81 -32.98
C LEU A 172 -14.13 22.73 -34.07
N PRO A 173 -13.18 22.60 -35.02
CA PRO A 173 -13.27 21.61 -36.10
C PRO A 173 -13.19 20.17 -35.55
N PRO A 174 -13.68 19.18 -36.32
CA PRO A 174 -13.77 17.79 -35.90
C PRO A 174 -12.42 17.20 -35.46
N PRO A 175 -12.40 16.36 -34.41
CA PRO A 175 -11.23 15.57 -34.07
C PRO A 175 -10.93 14.57 -35.22
N PRO A 176 -9.64 14.21 -35.42
CA PRO A 176 -9.27 13.21 -36.40
C PRO A 176 -9.89 11.84 -36.05
N PRO A 177 -10.22 11.03 -37.06
CA PRO A 177 -10.86 9.73 -36.85
C PRO A 177 -9.94 8.80 -36.03
N PRO A 178 -10.52 7.95 -35.15
CA PRO A 178 -9.75 6.92 -34.46
C PRO A 178 -9.16 5.93 -35.49
N PRO A 179 -7.99 5.34 -35.20
CA PRO A 179 -7.39 4.34 -36.08
C PRO A 179 -8.37 3.17 -36.31
N PRO A 180 -8.41 2.59 -37.52
CA PRO A 180 -9.36 1.56 -37.89
C PRO A 180 -9.23 0.33 -36.98
N ARG A 181 -10.34 -0.07 -36.36
CA ARG A 181 -10.46 -1.37 -35.69
C ARG A 181 -10.56 -2.46 -36.75
N HIS A 182 -9.73 -3.49 -36.64
CA HIS A 182 -9.78 -4.68 -37.48
C HIS A 182 -11.14 -5.39 -37.36
N HIS A 183 -11.62 -5.87 -38.51
CA HIS A 183 -12.86 -6.57 -38.82
C HIS A 183 -13.16 -7.81 -37.95
N SER A 184 -14.45 -8.00 -37.68
CA SER A 184 -15.14 -9.30 -37.53
C SER A 184 -16.61 -9.02 -37.91
N GLU A 185 -16.91 -9.02 -39.21
CA GLU A 185 -17.65 -10.08 -39.93
C GLU A 185 -19.13 -10.22 -39.53
N ASP A 186 -19.97 -9.97 -40.53
CA ASP A 186 -21.24 -10.62 -40.85
C ASP A 186 -22.43 -10.52 -39.89
N LEU A 187 -23.23 -9.47 -40.08
CA LEU A 187 -24.68 -9.64 -40.22
C LEU A 187 -25.32 -8.39 -40.87
N PHE A 188 -26.17 -8.63 -41.87
CA PHE A 188 -27.04 -7.68 -42.59
C PHE A 188 -26.44 -6.89 -43.77
N GLN A 189 -26.44 -7.54 -44.95
CA GLN A 189 -26.76 -6.82 -46.18
C GLN A 189 -28.27 -6.57 -46.27
N PRO A 190 -28.71 -5.37 -46.72
CA PRO A 190 -30.11 -5.04 -46.99
C PRO A 190 -30.44 -5.27 -48.47
N MET A 191 -31.65 -5.75 -48.78
CA MET A 191 -32.19 -5.63 -50.13
C MET A 191 -33.71 -5.43 -50.09
N LEU A 192 -34.13 -4.30 -50.66
CA LEU A 192 -35.51 -3.84 -50.87
C LEU A 192 -35.84 -3.95 -52.38
N PRO A 193 -37.09 -3.76 -52.83
CA PRO A 193 -37.98 -4.79 -53.40
C PRO A 193 -38.20 -4.67 -54.93
N GLU A 194 -38.75 -5.71 -55.57
CA GLU A 194 -39.46 -5.54 -56.85
C GLU A 194 -40.56 -6.58 -57.09
N SER A 195 -41.58 -6.14 -57.84
CA SER A 195 -42.89 -6.72 -58.12
C SER A 195 -42.92 -7.94 -59.07
N LYS A 196 -43.95 -8.82 -58.95
CA LYS A 196 -44.88 -9.18 -60.06
C LYS A 196 -46.01 -10.16 -59.67
N GLN A 197 -47.07 -10.05 -60.48
CA GLN A 197 -48.39 -10.72 -60.53
C GLN A 197 -48.41 -12.26 -60.66
N GLN A 198 -49.42 -12.87 -60.00
CA GLN A 198 -50.50 -13.74 -60.52
C GLN A 198 -50.19 -15.03 -61.33
N GLY A 199 -50.74 -16.17 -60.88
CA GLY A 199 -51.00 -17.35 -61.70
C GLY A 199 -51.24 -18.67 -60.94
N HIS A 200 -52.49 -18.93 -60.51
CA HIS A 200 -53.22 -20.19 -60.71
C HIS A 200 -54.66 -20.07 -60.22
#